data_AF-A0A1E7ERT3-F1
#
_entry.id   AF-A0A1E7ERT3-F1
#
_cell.length_a   1.000
_cell.length_b   1.000
_cell.length_c   1.000
_cell.angle_alpha   90.00
_cell.angle_beta   90.00
_cell.angle_gamma   90.00
#
_symmetry.space_group_name_H-M   'P 1'
#
loop_
_entity.id
_entity.type
_entity.pdbx_description
1 polymer ?
#
loop_
_entity_poly.entity_id
_entity_poly.type
_entity_poly.pdbx_seq_one_letter_code
_entity_poly.pdbx_strand_id
1 'polypeptide(L)'
;MIQGAGLQAGVPGSIMDILLKQFNCKKECFASPFNCRYETFSSAFYDIDFYFGSHGSFFEFEVEVEVTPPSVAVTAVAVAAAATKDEKEEGICYQANPPFCEGLILQLNNKITDILLSSQQHQHQQQQRPIMFVVFVPAWHESICYQALLSNKYLTQHLLLKQGQHWYAEGTQHRRKDSFRVASFDTSILFYQNEAAKRLWNLQKTDQK
;
A
#
# COMPACT_ATOMS: atom_id res chain seq x y z
N MET A 1 29.77 3.16 9.70
CA MET A 1 28.67 4.13 9.83
C MET A 1 27.56 3.65 8.90
N ILE A 2 26.45 3.10 9.43
CA ILE A 2 25.37 2.58 8.58
C ILE A 2 24.73 3.78 7.89
N GLN A 3 24.87 3.84 6.58
CA GLN A 3 24.51 4.98 5.74
C GLN A 3 23.00 4.98 5.48
N GLY A 4 22.18 5.06 6.53
CA GLY A 4 20.71 5.01 6.44
C GLY A 4 20.06 6.35 6.09
N ALA A 5 20.73 7.47 6.42
CA ALA A 5 20.21 8.80 6.13
C ALA A 5 20.24 9.07 4.61
N GLY A 6 19.06 9.29 4.03
CA GLY A 6 18.90 9.64 2.61
C GLY A 6 18.40 8.50 1.72
N LEU A 7 18.37 7.26 2.20
CA LEU A 7 17.94 6.09 1.42
C LEU A 7 16.42 6.00 1.21
N GLN A 8 15.62 6.85 1.86
CA GLN A 8 14.17 6.90 1.69
C GLN A 8 13.65 8.30 2.07
N ALA A 9 12.45 8.64 1.61
CA ALA A 9 11.70 9.82 2.05
C ALA A 9 10.23 9.47 2.16
N GLY A 10 9.49 10.09 3.08
CA GLY A 10 8.08 9.79 3.29
C GLY A 10 7.20 10.33 2.16
N VAL A 11 6.11 9.61 1.85
CA VAL A 11 5.08 10.15 0.95
C VAL A 11 4.38 11.34 1.62
N PRO A 12 4.13 12.45 0.92
CA PRO A 12 3.47 13.60 1.53
C PRO A 12 2.12 13.25 2.15
N GLY A 13 1.83 13.87 3.29
CA GLY A 13 0.61 13.62 4.04
C GLY A 13 -0.68 13.81 3.25
N SER A 14 -0.72 14.83 2.39
CA SER A 14 -1.86 15.10 1.51
C SER A 14 -2.13 13.96 0.52
N ILE A 15 -1.10 13.26 0.06
CA ILE A 15 -1.25 12.10 -0.82
C ILE A 15 -1.79 10.90 -0.03
N MET A 16 -1.27 10.68 1.19
CA MET A 16 -1.79 9.64 2.07
C MET A 16 -3.28 9.88 2.40
N ASP A 17 -3.69 11.13 2.66
CA ASP A 17 -5.10 11.46 2.90
C ASP A 17 -5.99 11.15 1.69
N ILE A 18 -5.48 11.37 0.48
CA ILE A 18 -6.18 10.99 -0.76
C ILE A 18 -6.32 9.46 -0.84
N LEU A 19 -5.25 8.71 -0.57
CA LEU A 19 -5.28 7.24 -0.59
C LEU A 19 -6.26 6.69 0.44
N LEU A 20 -6.29 7.25 1.65
CA LEU A 20 -7.25 6.89 2.69
C LEU A 20 -8.68 7.21 2.25
N LYS A 21 -8.95 8.42 1.75
CA LYS A 21 -10.29 8.87 1.36
C LYS A 21 -10.84 8.13 0.14
N GLN A 22 -10.00 7.86 -0.86
CA GLN A 22 -10.44 7.26 -2.13
C GLN A 22 -10.44 5.73 -2.10
N PHE A 23 -9.50 5.13 -1.39
CA PHE A 23 -9.24 3.68 -1.45
C PHE A 23 -9.28 3.00 -0.09
N ASN A 24 -9.63 3.70 0.98
CA ASN A 24 -9.61 3.18 2.36
C ASN A 24 -8.23 2.61 2.74
N CYS A 25 -7.15 3.21 2.21
CA CYS A 25 -5.79 2.75 2.46
C CYS A 25 -5.38 3.06 3.91
N LYS A 26 -5.23 2.01 4.72
CA LYS A 26 -4.93 2.12 6.16
C LYS A 26 -3.61 1.45 6.57
N LYS A 27 -2.84 0.94 5.61
CA LYS A 27 -1.58 0.24 5.90
C LYS A 27 -0.43 0.72 5.03
N GLU A 28 0.69 1.02 5.69
CA GLU A 28 1.99 1.28 5.07
C GLU A 28 2.84 0.00 5.08
N CYS A 29 3.30 -0.45 3.91
CA CYS A 29 4.17 -1.62 3.78
C CYS A 29 5.60 -1.37 4.30
N PHE A 30 6.07 -0.11 4.31
CA PHE A 30 7.41 0.22 4.75
C PHE A 30 7.40 1.52 5.55
N ALA A 31 7.37 1.39 6.87
CA ALA A 31 7.43 2.52 7.78
C ALA A 31 8.19 2.16 9.07
N SER A 32 8.06 3.03 10.05
CA SER A 32 8.60 2.95 11.39
C SER A 32 7.67 3.73 12.33
N PRO A 33 7.75 3.52 13.66
CA PRO A 33 7.00 4.31 14.62
C PRO A 33 7.22 5.83 14.50
N PHE A 34 8.35 6.25 13.92
CA PHE A 34 8.70 7.66 13.76
C PHE A 34 8.16 8.31 12.49
N ASN A 35 7.74 7.52 11.50
CA ASN A 35 7.34 8.06 10.20
C ASN A 35 6.01 7.53 9.65
N CYS A 36 5.40 6.52 10.27
CA CYS A 36 4.08 6.06 9.91
C CYS A 36 3.05 7.18 10.10
N ARG A 37 2.05 7.20 9.22
CA ARG A 37 0.87 8.07 9.29
C ARG A 37 -0.38 7.26 9.63
N TYR A 38 -0.48 6.03 9.13
CA TYR A 38 -1.59 5.15 9.46
C TYR A 38 -1.30 4.35 10.74
N GLU A 39 -2.37 3.86 11.37
CA GLU A 39 -2.28 3.06 12.60
C GLU A 39 -1.63 1.69 12.38
N THR A 40 -1.69 1.16 11.15
CA THR A 40 -1.07 -0.13 10.82
C THR A 40 0.06 0.06 9.83
N PHE A 41 1.22 -0.52 10.14
CA PHE A 41 2.37 -0.48 9.24
C PHE A 41 3.22 -1.73 9.38
N SER A 42 4.14 -1.92 8.44
CA SER A 42 5.20 -2.93 8.49
C SER A 42 6.54 -2.23 8.64
N SER A 43 7.44 -2.81 9.44
CA SER A 43 8.74 -2.21 9.78
C SER A 43 9.84 -3.26 9.88
N ALA A 44 11.09 -2.79 9.95
CA ALA A 44 12.27 -3.65 9.95
C ALA A 44 12.57 -4.31 11.31
N PHE A 45 12.17 -3.68 12.42
CA PHE A 45 12.54 -4.11 13.78
C PHE A 45 11.30 -4.45 14.59
N TYR A 46 10.72 -5.62 14.30
CA TYR A 46 9.45 -6.04 14.91
C TYR A 46 9.52 -6.15 16.44
N ASP A 47 10.65 -6.61 16.97
CA ASP A 47 10.91 -6.78 18.40
C ASP A 47 10.66 -5.51 19.23
N ILE A 48 10.90 -4.34 18.62
CA ILE A 48 10.70 -3.04 19.24
C ILE A 48 9.43 -2.36 18.70
N ASP A 49 9.24 -2.37 17.39
CA ASP A 49 8.19 -1.59 16.75
C ASP A 49 6.78 -2.17 16.95
N PHE A 50 6.66 -3.45 17.36
CA PHE A 50 5.38 -4.09 17.67
C PHE A 50 4.57 -3.29 18.71
N TYR A 51 5.23 -2.76 19.74
CA TYR A 51 4.58 -1.95 20.79
C TYR A 51 3.99 -0.63 20.27
N PHE A 52 4.32 -0.25 19.03
CA PHE A 52 3.87 0.99 18.39
C PHE A 52 2.98 0.74 17.17
N GLY A 53 2.54 -0.50 16.93
CA GLY A 53 1.61 -0.85 15.84
C GLY A 53 2.24 -1.53 14.61
N SER A 54 3.53 -1.87 14.66
CA SER A 54 4.15 -2.65 13.58
C SER A 54 3.58 -4.06 13.50
N HIS A 55 3.34 -4.53 12.29
CA HIS A 55 2.98 -5.91 11.95
C HIS A 55 4.18 -6.69 11.39
N GLY A 56 5.40 -6.25 11.73
CA GLY A 56 6.64 -6.88 11.30
C GLY A 56 7.02 -6.59 9.85
N SER A 57 7.91 -7.42 9.31
CA SER A 57 8.48 -7.23 7.97
C SER A 57 7.42 -7.43 6.89
N PHE A 58 7.33 -6.50 5.93
CA PHE A 58 6.44 -6.67 4.79
C PHE A 58 6.78 -7.89 3.93
N PHE A 59 8.04 -8.31 3.89
CA PHE A 59 8.44 -9.50 3.13
C PHE A 59 7.89 -10.80 3.75
N GLU A 60 7.57 -10.78 5.03
CA GLU A 60 6.95 -11.88 5.78
C GLU A 60 5.42 -11.72 5.87
N PHE A 61 4.86 -10.61 5.38
CA PHE A 61 3.43 -10.32 5.47
C PHE A 61 2.57 -11.32 4.72
N GLU A 62 1.47 -11.73 5.34
CA GLU A 62 0.41 -12.52 4.71
C GLU A 62 -0.88 -11.71 4.77
N VAL A 63 -1.67 -11.76 3.69
CA VAL A 63 -2.97 -11.10 3.69
C VAL A 63 -3.92 -11.93 4.55
N GLU A 64 -4.38 -11.34 5.64
CA GLU A 64 -5.48 -11.91 6.42
C GLU A 64 -6.72 -11.97 5.54
N VAL A 65 -7.02 -13.17 5.05
CA VAL A 65 -8.34 -13.47 4.50
C VAL A 65 -9.22 -13.63 5.71
N GLU A 66 -10.08 -12.65 6.00
CA GLU A 66 -11.15 -12.84 6.98
C GLU A 66 -11.94 -14.08 6.53
N VAL A 67 -11.68 -15.20 7.21
CA VAL A 67 -12.56 -16.35 7.15
C VAL A 67 -13.80 -15.88 7.89
N THR A 68 -14.79 -15.40 7.15
CA THR A 68 -16.14 -15.28 7.71
C THR A 68 -16.46 -16.66 8.33
N PRO A 69 -16.65 -16.78 9.65
CA PRO A 69 -17.04 -18.05 10.21
C PRO A 69 -18.37 -18.43 9.53
N PRO A 70 -18.57 -19.71 9.12
CA PRO A 70 -19.85 -20.14 8.59
C PRO A 70 -20.90 -19.75 9.62
N SER A 71 -21.89 -18.97 9.20
CA SER A 71 -22.88 -18.36 10.08
C SER A 71 -23.41 -19.40 11.06
N VAL A 72 -22.97 -19.35 12.31
CA VAL A 72 -23.66 -20.03 13.38
C VAL A 72 -24.90 -19.19 13.61
N ALA A 73 -26.04 -19.70 13.13
CA ALA A 73 -27.35 -19.10 13.34
C ALA A 73 -27.65 -19.08 14.85
N VAL A 74 -27.18 -18.04 15.54
CA VAL A 74 -27.62 -17.74 16.90
C VAL A 74 -28.85 -16.85 16.77
N THR A 75 -29.98 -17.41 17.16
CA THR A 75 -31.30 -16.77 17.16
C THR A 75 -31.27 -15.57 18.11
N ALA A 76 -31.04 -14.37 17.59
CA ALA A 76 -31.14 -13.12 18.33
C ALA A 76 -32.41 -12.37 17.90
N VAL A 77 -33.29 -12.16 18.88
CA VAL A 77 -34.54 -11.42 18.77
C VAL A 77 -34.25 -9.98 18.32
N ALA A 78 -35.06 -9.52 17.37
CA ALA A 78 -34.96 -8.23 16.72
C ALA A 78 -34.96 -7.04 17.69
N VAL A 79 -33.99 -6.14 17.52
CA VAL A 79 -34.19 -4.69 17.62
C VAL A 79 -33.71 -4.11 16.31
N ALA A 80 -34.65 -3.79 15.43
CA ALA A 80 -34.39 -3.18 14.14
C ALA A 80 -33.91 -1.73 14.33
N ALA A 81 -32.60 -1.53 14.30
CA ALA A 81 -32.00 -0.25 13.95
C ALA A 81 -31.74 -0.24 12.44
N ALA A 82 -32.26 0.79 11.78
CA ALA A 82 -32.29 0.93 10.33
C ALA A 82 -30.92 0.67 9.69
N ALA A 83 -30.85 -0.38 8.87
CA ALA A 83 -29.73 -0.63 7.97
C ALA A 83 -29.60 0.54 6.99
N THR A 84 -28.54 1.32 7.15
CA THR A 84 -28.12 2.30 6.15
C THR A 84 -27.56 1.53 4.95
N LYS A 85 -28.21 1.68 3.81
CA LYS A 85 -27.72 1.26 2.49
C LYS A 85 -26.35 1.90 2.23
N ASP A 86 -25.27 1.14 2.37
CA ASP A 86 -23.97 1.33 1.69
C ASP A 86 -22.98 0.23 2.13
N GLU A 87 -23.35 -1.04 1.96
CA GLU A 87 -22.36 -2.13 2.00
C GLU A 87 -21.58 -2.12 0.67
N LYS A 88 -20.66 -1.17 0.51
CA LYS A 88 -19.67 -1.22 -0.58
C LYS A 88 -18.80 -2.46 -0.37
N GLU A 89 -18.62 -3.24 -1.43
CA GLU A 89 -17.63 -4.32 -1.49
C GLU A 89 -16.28 -3.79 -0.97
N GLU A 90 -15.86 -4.24 0.22
CA GLU A 90 -14.70 -3.68 0.91
C GLU A 90 -13.40 -4.29 0.37
N GLY A 91 -12.64 -3.49 -0.38
CA GLY A 91 -11.31 -3.84 -0.87
C GLY A 91 -10.20 -3.44 0.10
N ILE A 92 -9.04 -4.10 0.01
CA ILE A 92 -7.83 -3.72 0.76
C ILE A 92 -6.87 -2.94 -0.13
N CYS A 93 -6.51 -1.73 0.28
CA CYS A 93 -5.47 -0.93 -0.36
C CYS A 93 -4.25 -0.78 0.56
N TYR A 94 -3.08 -1.13 0.05
CA TYR A 94 -1.80 -0.95 0.72
C TYR A 94 -0.98 0.16 0.06
N GLN A 95 -0.32 0.98 0.87
CA GLN A 95 0.65 1.95 0.39
C GLN A 95 2.05 1.39 0.58
N ALA A 96 2.90 1.44 -0.44
CA ALA A 96 4.29 1.01 -0.34
C ALA A 96 5.23 2.08 -0.87
N ASN A 97 6.23 2.42 -0.08
CA ASN A 97 7.32 3.30 -0.45
C ASN A 97 8.59 2.68 0.13
N PRO A 98 9.21 1.70 -0.54
CA PRO A 98 10.32 0.95 0.04
C PRO A 98 11.56 1.85 0.20
N PRO A 99 12.53 1.47 1.05
CA PRO A 99 13.86 2.04 0.94
C PRO A 99 14.39 1.93 -0.49
N PHE A 100 15.02 2.99 -0.99
CA PHE A 100 15.50 3.09 -2.37
C PHE A 100 16.79 2.28 -2.54
N CYS A 101 16.63 0.97 -2.56
CA CYS A 101 17.67 -0.03 -2.75
C CYS A 101 17.14 -1.04 -3.77
N GLU A 102 17.92 -1.30 -4.83
CA GLU A 102 17.52 -2.16 -5.95
C GLU A 102 17.01 -3.54 -5.48
N GLY A 103 17.73 -4.18 -4.56
CA GLY A 103 17.37 -5.50 -4.03
C GLY A 103 16.03 -5.49 -3.27
N LEU A 104 15.77 -4.46 -2.46
CA LEU A 104 14.51 -4.34 -1.71
C LEU A 104 13.31 -4.01 -2.62
N ILE A 105 13.53 -3.19 -3.65
CA ILE A 105 12.50 -2.89 -4.65
C ILE A 105 12.14 -4.16 -5.45
N LEU A 106 13.13 -4.98 -5.81
CA LEU A 106 12.87 -6.24 -6.49
C LEU A 106 12.12 -7.23 -5.59
N GLN A 107 12.51 -7.34 -4.32
CA GLN A 107 11.78 -8.15 -3.33
C GLN A 107 10.34 -7.67 -3.12
N LEU A 108 10.11 -6.35 -3.10
CA LEU A 108 8.77 -5.76 -3.06
C LEU A 108 7.92 -6.23 -4.25
N ASN A 109 8.47 -6.14 -5.46
CA ASN A 109 7.77 -6.55 -6.68
C ASN A 109 7.37 -8.04 -6.64
N ASN A 110 8.29 -8.89 -6.20
CA ASN A 110 8.03 -10.33 -6.06
C ASN A 110 6.95 -10.59 -5.00
N LYS A 111 7.06 -9.97 -3.83
CA LYS A 111 6.09 -10.14 -2.74
C LYS A 111 4.68 -9.68 -3.12
N ILE A 112 4.55 -8.55 -3.81
CA ILE A 112 3.26 -8.09 -4.36
C ILE A 112 2.70 -9.14 -5.34
N THR A 113 3.55 -9.67 -6.22
CA THR A 113 3.15 -10.69 -7.20
C THR A 113 2.63 -11.95 -6.50
N ASP A 114 3.34 -12.42 -5.47
CA ASP A 114 2.94 -13.61 -4.70
C ASP A 114 1.61 -13.38 -3.99
N ILE A 115 1.45 -12.24 -3.31
CA ILE A 115 0.19 -11.88 -2.63
C ILE A 115 -0.98 -11.85 -3.60
N LEU A 116 -0.82 -11.15 -4.74
CA LEU A 116 -1.89 -11.01 -5.72
C LEU A 116 -2.20 -12.34 -6.41
N LEU A 117 -1.20 -13.20 -6.64
CA LEU A 117 -1.39 -14.53 -7.18
C LEU A 117 -2.14 -15.45 -6.21
N SER A 118 -1.71 -15.51 -4.94
CA SER A 118 -2.37 -16.32 -3.91
C SER A 118 -3.81 -15.86 -3.66
N SER A 119 -4.09 -14.55 -3.74
CA SER A 119 -5.45 -14.02 -3.64
C SER A 119 -6.41 -14.55 -4.71
N GLN A 120 -5.87 -15.02 -5.84
CA GLN A 120 -6.66 -15.57 -6.94
C GLN A 120 -6.94 -17.07 -6.80
N GLN A 121 -6.17 -17.82 -6.01
CA GLN A 121 -6.27 -19.28 -5.92
C GLN A 121 -7.35 -19.78 -4.95
N HIS A 122 -7.83 -18.93 -4.02
CA HIS A 122 -8.89 -19.29 -3.06
C HIS A 122 -10.32 -19.26 -3.66
N GLN A 123 -10.46 -19.68 -4.92
CA GLN A 123 -11.69 -19.66 -5.75
C GLN A 123 -12.90 -20.44 -5.19
N HIS A 124 -12.75 -21.17 -4.09
CA HIS A 124 -13.84 -21.94 -3.49
C HIS A 124 -14.79 -21.12 -2.61
N GLN A 125 -14.51 -19.84 -2.35
CA GLN A 125 -15.43 -18.91 -1.68
C GLN A 125 -15.87 -17.81 -2.65
N GLN A 126 -17.16 -17.50 -2.69
CA GLN A 126 -17.89 -16.88 -3.81
C GLN A 126 -17.51 -15.43 -4.22
N GLN A 127 -16.39 -14.86 -3.78
CA GLN A 127 -15.86 -13.61 -4.34
C GLN A 127 -14.38 -13.44 -3.95
N GLN A 128 -13.52 -13.15 -4.93
CA GLN A 128 -12.13 -12.79 -4.67
C GLN A 128 -12.09 -11.42 -3.98
N ARG A 129 -11.41 -11.32 -2.82
CA ARG A 129 -11.25 -10.04 -2.13
C ARG A 129 -10.49 -9.04 -3.03
N PRO A 130 -11.01 -7.82 -3.26
CA PRO A 130 -10.28 -6.79 -4.01
C PRO A 130 -9.00 -6.38 -3.26
N ILE A 131 -7.83 -6.48 -3.91
CA ILE A 131 -6.54 -6.08 -3.33
C ILE A 131 -5.78 -5.17 -4.29
N MET A 132 -5.30 -4.04 -3.77
CA MET A 132 -4.45 -3.09 -4.48
C MET A 132 -3.21 -2.69 -3.68
N PHE A 133 -2.10 -2.51 -4.39
CA PHE A 133 -0.90 -1.84 -3.87
C PHE A 133 -0.67 -0.55 -4.65
N VAL A 134 -0.42 0.55 -3.95
CA VAL A 134 0.03 1.82 -4.52
C VAL A 134 1.49 2.03 -4.12
N VAL A 135 2.38 1.86 -5.10
CA VAL A 135 3.83 1.83 -4.90
C VAL A 135 4.45 3.14 -5.38
N PHE A 136 5.29 3.75 -4.54
CA PHE A 136 6.05 4.96 -4.83
C PHE A 136 7.53 4.62 -4.90
N VAL A 137 8.16 4.80 -6.06
CA VAL A 137 9.59 4.54 -6.27
C VAL A 137 10.22 5.58 -7.19
N PRO A 138 11.52 5.86 -7.06
CA PRO A 138 12.22 6.66 -8.05
C PRO A 138 12.20 5.95 -9.42
N ALA A 139 12.00 6.72 -10.48
CA ALA A 139 11.94 6.21 -11.85
C ALA A 139 13.35 5.95 -12.40
N TRP A 140 14.01 4.92 -11.89
CA TRP A 140 15.33 4.48 -12.33
C TRP A 140 15.25 3.68 -13.63
N HIS A 141 14.94 4.36 -14.73
CA HIS A 141 14.66 3.79 -16.05
C HIS A 141 15.68 2.74 -16.53
N GLU A 142 16.94 2.86 -16.16
CA GLU A 142 18.01 1.94 -16.60
C GLU A 142 18.21 0.73 -15.67
N SER A 143 17.59 0.72 -14.48
CA SER A 143 17.77 -0.34 -13.49
C SER A 143 16.90 -1.57 -13.77
N ILE A 144 17.41 -2.75 -13.41
CA ILE A 144 16.68 -4.02 -13.60
C ILE A 144 15.44 -4.05 -12.72
N CYS A 145 15.54 -3.58 -11.47
CA CYS A 145 14.37 -3.56 -10.58
C CYS A 145 13.24 -2.68 -11.11
N TYR A 146 13.54 -1.55 -11.74
CA TYR A 146 12.52 -0.68 -12.31
C TYR A 146 11.84 -1.33 -13.52
N GLN A 147 12.61 -1.98 -14.40
CA GLN A 147 12.03 -2.73 -15.51
C GLN A 147 11.17 -3.91 -15.02
N ALA A 148 11.57 -4.58 -13.94
CA ALA A 148 10.77 -5.63 -13.29
C ALA A 148 9.44 -5.10 -12.72
N LEU A 149 9.42 -3.88 -12.15
CA LEU A 149 8.21 -3.23 -11.68
C LEU A 149 7.23 -2.93 -12.82
N LEU A 150 7.73 -2.44 -13.96
CA LEU A 150 6.91 -2.09 -15.13
C LEU A 150 6.39 -3.32 -15.89
N SER A 151 7.12 -4.43 -15.87
CA SER A 151 6.74 -5.67 -16.55
C SER A 151 5.85 -6.59 -15.71
N ASN A 152 5.56 -6.23 -14.46
CA ASN A 152 4.71 -7.03 -13.60
C ASN A 152 3.26 -7.06 -14.14
N LYS A 153 2.73 -8.26 -14.38
CA LYS A 153 1.41 -8.51 -14.95
C LYS A 153 0.23 -7.91 -14.17
N TYR A 154 0.42 -7.59 -12.89
CA TYR A 154 -0.59 -6.96 -12.05
C TYR A 154 -0.56 -5.43 -12.10
N LEU A 155 0.42 -4.82 -12.77
CA LEU A 155 0.46 -3.37 -12.97
C LEU A 155 -0.71 -2.95 -13.87
N THR A 156 -1.50 -1.99 -13.40
CA THR A 156 -2.74 -1.55 -14.08
C THR A 156 -2.77 -0.06 -14.39
N GLN A 157 -2.06 0.73 -13.60
CA GLN A 157 -1.93 2.16 -13.82
C GLN A 157 -0.54 2.61 -13.40
N HIS A 158 0.02 3.56 -14.14
CA HIS A 158 1.32 4.17 -13.87
C HIS A 158 1.20 5.68 -14.05
N LEU A 159 1.51 6.43 -12.99
CA LEU A 159 1.66 7.87 -13.04
C LEU A 159 3.14 8.22 -12.85
N LEU A 160 3.67 9.06 -13.74
CA LEU A 160 5.05 9.55 -13.64
C LEU A 160 5.05 11.01 -13.23
N LEU A 161 5.58 11.30 -12.04
CA LEU A 161 5.80 12.65 -11.55
C LEU A 161 7.20 13.10 -11.92
N LYS A 162 7.32 14.21 -12.64
CA LYS A 162 8.62 14.74 -13.04
C LYS A 162 9.39 15.32 -11.86
N GLN A 163 10.70 15.13 -11.89
CA GLN A 163 11.64 15.75 -10.96
C GLN A 163 11.37 17.26 -10.87
N GLY A 164 11.44 17.81 -9.65
CA GLY A 164 11.22 19.25 -9.43
C GLY A 164 9.74 19.68 -9.43
N GLN A 165 8.81 18.80 -9.77
CA GLN A 165 7.37 19.09 -9.74
C GLN A 165 6.63 18.48 -8.53
N HIS A 166 7.38 17.81 -7.65
CA HIS A 166 6.83 17.16 -6.46
C HIS A 166 7.84 17.10 -5.33
N TRP A 167 7.32 16.85 -4.13
CA TRP A 167 8.07 16.79 -2.88
C TRP A 167 7.86 15.47 -2.17
N TYR A 168 8.82 15.10 -1.34
CA TYR A 168 8.67 14.07 -0.33
C TYR A 168 8.69 14.70 1.07
N ALA A 169 8.02 14.08 2.02
CA ALA A 169 8.20 14.36 3.44
C ALA A 169 9.60 13.90 3.89
N GLU A 170 10.27 14.67 4.72
CA GLU A 170 11.58 14.27 5.25
C GLU A 170 11.46 13.14 6.28
N GLY A 171 12.34 12.15 6.21
CA GLY A 171 12.40 11.04 7.18
C GLY A 171 12.72 11.46 8.62
N THR A 172 13.04 12.73 8.86
CA THR A 172 13.24 13.29 10.21
C THR A 172 12.03 14.08 10.72
N GLN A 173 10.83 13.80 10.20
CA GLN A 173 9.58 14.46 10.62
C GLN A 173 9.31 14.40 12.14
N HIS A 174 9.85 13.40 12.84
CA HIS A 174 9.82 13.35 14.32
C HIS A 174 10.60 14.48 15.01
N ARG A 175 11.51 15.16 14.30
CA ARG A 175 12.31 16.30 14.79
C ARG A 175 11.74 17.66 14.39
N ARG A 176 11.01 17.74 13.27
CA ARG A 176 10.41 18.99 12.75
C ARG A 176 9.09 18.66 12.04
N LYS A 177 8.01 19.34 12.45
CA LYS A 177 6.72 19.26 11.76
C LYS A 177 6.85 19.87 10.35
N ASP A 178 6.24 19.21 9.37
CA ASP A 178 6.07 19.69 7.98
C ASP A 178 7.36 20.06 7.24
N SER A 179 8.39 19.20 7.35
CA SER A 179 9.61 19.34 6.55
C SER A 179 9.50 18.55 5.24
N PHE A 180 9.70 19.23 4.11
CA PHE A 180 9.62 18.66 2.77
C PHE A 180 10.93 18.84 2.01
N ARG A 181 11.27 17.86 1.18
CA ARG A 181 12.39 17.96 0.23
C ARG A 181 11.88 17.79 -1.20
N VAL A 182 12.41 18.61 -2.11
CA VAL A 182 12.16 18.43 -3.55
C VAL A 182 12.70 17.07 -3.97
N ALA A 183 11.93 16.33 -4.77
CA ALA A 183 12.39 15.05 -5.29
C ALA A 183 13.59 15.22 -6.21
N SER A 184 14.64 14.43 -5.98
CA SER A 184 15.87 14.45 -6.78
C SER A 184 15.79 13.62 -8.06
N PHE A 185 14.70 12.90 -8.26
CA PHE A 185 14.43 12.07 -9.44
C PHE A 185 12.95 12.18 -9.80
N ASP A 186 12.60 11.76 -11.02
CA ASP A 186 11.22 11.40 -11.36
C ASP A 186 10.73 10.32 -10.38
N THR A 187 9.45 10.35 -10.02
CA THR A 187 8.81 9.32 -9.18
C THR A 187 7.74 8.61 -9.97
N SER A 188 7.78 7.29 -9.97
CA SER A 188 6.71 6.45 -10.48
C SER A 188 5.77 6.07 -9.36
N ILE A 189 4.47 6.34 -9.57
CA ILE A 189 3.37 5.83 -8.76
C ILE A 189 2.72 4.69 -9.54
N LEU A 190 2.83 3.48 -9.01
CA LEU A 190 2.45 2.25 -9.68
C LEU A 190 1.31 1.58 -8.93
N PHE A 191 0.24 1.24 -9.65
CA PHE A 191 -0.95 0.61 -9.08
C PHE A 191 -1.01 -0.85 -9.51
N TYR A 192 -0.83 -1.75 -8.54
CA TYR A 192 -0.94 -3.19 -8.76
C TYR A 192 -2.27 -3.68 -8.25
N GLN A 193 -3.06 -4.35 -9.08
CA GLN A 193 -4.42 -4.77 -8.75
C GLN A 193 -4.68 -6.21 -9.18
N ASN A 194 -5.34 -6.99 -8.31
CA ASN A 194 -6.02 -8.20 -8.76
C ASN A 194 -7.31 -7.84 -9.53
N GLU A 195 -7.93 -8.82 -10.19
CA GLU A 195 -9.11 -8.59 -11.04
C GLU A 195 -10.30 -7.99 -10.27
N ALA A 196 -10.46 -8.36 -8.99
CA ALA A 196 -11.52 -7.79 -8.14
C ALA A 196 -11.26 -6.30 -7.84
N ALA A 197 -10.03 -5.91 -7.53
CA ALA A 197 -9.64 -4.50 -7.34
C ALA A 197 -9.80 -3.67 -8.61
N LYS A 198 -9.50 -4.22 -9.79
CA LYS A 198 -9.74 -3.55 -11.08
C LYS A 198 -11.22 -3.20 -11.26
N ARG A 199 -12.12 -4.14 -10.93
CA ARG A 199 -13.56 -3.92 -11.01
C ARG A 199 -14.06 -2.89 -9.98
N LEU A 200 -13.58 -3.00 -8.74
CA LEU A 200 -14.00 -2.12 -7.65
C LEU A 200 -13.58 -0.67 -7.87
N TRP A 201 -12.28 -0.41 -8.09
CA TRP A 201 -11.75 0.95 -8.12
C TRP A 201 -11.64 1.56 -9.51
N ASN A 202 -11.57 0.75 -10.57
CA ASN A 202 -11.59 1.17 -11.98
C ASN A 202 -10.85 2.50 -12.25
N LEU A 203 -9.54 2.49 -12.05
CA LEU A 203 -8.68 3.68 -12.05
C LEU A 203 -8.64 4.43 -13.39
N GLN A 204 -9.16 3.86 -14.48
CA GLN A 204 -9.23 4.52 -15.79
C GLN A 204 -10.45 5.45 -15.95
N LYS A 205 -11.46 5.37 -15.07
CA LYS A 205 -12.65 6.23 -15.14
C LYS A 205 -12.52 7.53 -14.36
N THR A 206 -11.45 7.70 -13.58
CA THR A 206 -11.32 8.79 -12.60
C THR A 206 -10.83 10.11 -13.18
N ASP A 207 -10.48 10.17 -14.48
CA ASP A 207 -10.06 11.39 -15.19
C ASP A 207 -11.22 12.34 -15.56
N GLN A 208 -12.44 12.10 -15.06
CA GLN A 208 -13.58 12.99 -15.23
C GLN A 208 -14.10 13.47 -13.86
N LYS A 209 -13.44 14.47 -13.27
CA LYS A 209 -14.05 15.40 -12.31
C LYS A 209 -13.21 16.64 -12.07
#